data_AF-A0A947UUW4-F1
#
_entry.id   AF-A0A947UUW4-F1
#
_cell.length_a   1.000
_cell.length_b   1.000
_cell.length_c   1.000
_cell.angle_alpha   90.00
_cell.angle_beta   90.00
_cell.angle_gamma   90.00
#
_symmetry.space_group_name_H-M   'P 1'
#
loop_
_entity.id
_entity.type
_entity.pdbx_description
1 polymer ?
#
loop_
_entity_poly.entity_id
_entity_poly.type
_entity_poly.pdbx_seq_one_letter_code
_entity_poly.pdbx_strand_id
1 'polypeptide(L)' 'MTEKPISDALVLFGASGDLARRKIFPALHDMLRHGRTLPPIVCVANSPGWDLERLRAHADDGIAEFGGG' A
#
# COMPACT_ATOMS: atom_id res chain seq x y z
N MET A 1 -15.59 -26.10 12.68
CA MET A 1 -15.34 -25.05 11.68
C MET A 1 -13.95 -24.52 11.96
N THR A 2 -12.97 -24.79 11.10
CA THR A 2 -11.61 -24.27 11.30
C THR A 2 -11.66 -22.78 10.97
N GLU A 3 -11.59 -21.95 11.99
CA GLU A 3 -11.53 -20.50 11.83
C GLU A 3 -10.24 -20.17 11.08
N LYS A 4 -10.35 -19.47 9.94
CA LYS A 4 -9.20 -19.06 9.16
C LYS A 4 -8.53 -17.90 9.91
N PRO A 5 -7.28 -18.04 10.39
CA PRO A 5 -6.63 -16.97 11.11
C PRO A 5 -6.51 -15.73 10.21
N ILE A 6 -6.85 -14.57 10.77
CA ILE A 6 -6.69 -13.28 10.10
C ILE A 6 -5.21 -12.93 10.08
N SER A 7 -4.75 -12.33 8.97
CA SER A 7 -3.38 -11.83 8.88
C SER A 7 -3.21 -10.54 9.68
N ASP A 8 -2.20 -10.50 10.55
CA ASP A 8 -1.90 -9.33 11.40
C ASP A 8 -0.98 -8.30 10.75
N ALA A 9 -0.50 -8.55 9.52
CA ALA A 9 0.36 -7.64 8.76
C ALA A 9 0.18 -7.83 7.25
N LEU A 10 0.46 -6.77 6.47
CA LEU A 10 0.55 -6.79 5.02
C LEU A 10 1.98 -6.42 4.60
N VAL A 11 2.70 -7.34 3.95
CA VAL A 11 4.05 -7.08 3.42
C VAL A 11 3.98 -6.91 1.90
N LEU A 12 4.32 -5.71 1.41
CA LEU A 12 4.30 -5.38 -0.01
C LEU A 12 5.72 -5.40 -0.58
N PHE A 13 6.07 -6.49 -1.25
CA PHE A 13 7.30 -6.58 -2.04
C PHE A 13 7.12 -5.89 -3.40
N GLY A 14 8.09 -5.06 -3.78
CA GLY A 14 7.98 -4.23 -4.98
C GLY A 14 7.16 -2.96 -4.75
N ALA A 15 7.19 -2.42 -3.52
CA ALA A 15 6.47 -1.19 -3.17
C ALA A 15 6.90 0.04 -3.99
N SER A 16 8.10 0.01 -4.58
CA SER A 16 8.61 1.02 -5.51
C SER A 16 8.07 0.91 -6.94
N GLY A 17 7.36 -0.18 -7.28
CA GLY A 17 6.93 -0.47 -8.64
C GLY A 17 5.67 0.26 -9.09
N ASP A 18 5.44 0.27 -10.40
CA ASP A 18 4.28 0.92 -11.02
C ASP A 18 2.95 0.34 -10.56
N LEU A 19 2.85 -0.97 -10.34
CA LEU A 19 1.63 -1.58 -9.83
C LEU A 19 1.30 -1.07 -8.43
N ALA A 20 2.32 -0.88 -7.59
CA ALA A 20 2.14 -0.35 -6.24
C ALA A 20 1.56 1.07 -6.31
N ARG A 21 2.18 1.95 -7.11
CA ARG A 21 1.72 3.33 -7.36
C ARG A 21 0.31 3.39 -7.94
N ARG A 22 0.06 2.64 -9.01
CA ARG A 22 -1.14 2.82 -9.85
C ARG A 22 -2.38 2.12 -9.31
N LYS A 23 -2.22 1.11 -8.46
CA LYS A 23 -3.32 0.25 -8.01
C LYS A 23 -3.32 -0.03 -6.51
N ILE A 24 -2.17 -0.40 -5.94
CA ILE A 24 -2.15 -0.89 -4.56
C ILE A 24 -2.35 0.26 -3.57
N PHE A 25 -1.55 1.32 -3.62
CA PHE A 25 -1.73 2.47 -2.72
C PHE A 25 -3.11 3.14 -2.89
N PRO A 26 -3.62 3.39 -4.11
CA PRO A 26 -4.98 3.88 -4.31
C PRO A 26 -6.05 2.98 -3.68
N ALA A 27 -5.96 1.66 -3.87
CA ALA A 27 -6.94 0.73 -3.31
C ALA A 27 -6.88 0.66 -1.76
N LEU A 28 -5.68 0.68 -1.18
CA LEU A 28 -5.52 0.71 0.28
C LEU A 28 -6.09 2.00 0.87
N HIS A 29 -5.83 3.14 0.22
CA HIS A 29 -6.41 4.42 0.60
C HIS A 29 -7.95 4.42 0.48
N ASP A 30 -8.50 3.86 -0.60
CA ASP A 30 -9.94 3.73 -0.80
C ASP A 30 -10.60 2.83 0.27
N MET A 31 -9.95 1.72 0.63
CA MET A 31 -10.40 0.86 1.73
C MET A 31 -10.49 1.64 3.05
N LEU A 32 -9.48 2.45 3.37
CA LEU A 32 -9.48 3.30 4.56
C LEU A 32 -10.61 4.34 4.50
N ARG A 33 -10.82 4.99 3.35
CA ARG A 33 -11.92 5.94 3.13
C ARG A 33 -13.31 5.31 3.35
N HIS A 34 -13.47 4.03 3.02
CA HIS A 34 -14.70 3.27 3.21
C HIS A 34 -14.81 2.60 4.60
N GLY A 35 -13.97 3.00 5.56
CA GLY A 35 -14.07 2.55 6.95
C GLY A 35 -13.50 1.15 7.22
N ARG A 36 -12.69 0.61 6.31
CA ARG A 36 -11.97 -0.65 6.54
C ARG A 36 -10.72 -0.38 7.38
N THR A 37 -10.44 -1.25 8.33
CA THR A 37 -9.16 -1.25 9.05
C THR A 37 -8.13 -2.06 8.27
N LEU A 38 -6.94 -1.50 8.10
CA LEU A 38 -5.79 -2.22 7.53
C LEU A 38 -4.83 -2.62 8.66
N PRO A 39 -4.22 -3.81 8.59
CA PRO A 39 -3.12 -4.15 9.48
C PRO A 39 -1.89 -3.29 9.17
N PRO A 40 -0.83 -3.31 10.01
CA PRO A 40 0.45 -2.70 9.68
C PRO A 40 0.95 -3.10 8.29
N ILE A 41 1.36 -2.10 7.49
CA ILE A 41 1.88 -2.30 6.13
C ILE A 41 3.39 -2.13 6.15
N VAL A 42 4.11 -3.16 5.72
CA VAL A 42 5.56 -3.14 5.56
C VAL A 42 5.89 -3.15 4.07
N CYS A 43 6.51 -2.08 3.60
CA CYS A 43 6.90 -1.94 2.20
C CYS A 43 8.36 -2.38 2.01
N VAL A 44 8.59 -3.23 1.01
CA VAL A 44 9.92 -3.74 0.66
C VAL A 44 10.22 -3.38 -0.79
N ALA A 45 11.40 -2.80 -1.03
CA ALA A 45 11.92 -2.47 -2.35
C ALA A 45 13.40 -2.84 -2.44
N ASN A 46 13.85 -3.27 -3.62
CA ASN A 46 15.26 -3.58 -3.91
C ASN A 46 15.97 -2.43 -4.65
N SER A 47 15.21 -1.41 -5.08
CA SER A 47 15.80 -0.26 -5.77
C SER A 47 16.62 0.58 -4.79
N PRO A 48 17.83 1.03 -5.15
CA PRO A 48 18.61 1.93 -4.30
C PRO A 48 17.97 3.32 -4.20
N GLY A 49 18.27 4.06 -3.13
CA GLY A 49 17.82 5.45 -2.95
C GLY A 49 16.36 5.62 -2.57
N TRP A 50 15.76 4.58 -1.96
CA TRP A 50 14.45 4.68 -1.30
C TRP A 50 14.64 4.90 0.19
N ASP A 51 14.01 5.96 0.68
CA ASP A 51 13.74 6.21 2.08
C ASP A 51 12.23 6.26 2.32
N LEU A 52 11.84 6.49 3.57
CA LEU A 52 10.43 6.54 3.94
C LEU A 52 9.70 7.75 3.34
N GLU A 53 10.38 8.88 3.17
CA GLU A 53 9.78 10.10 2.62
C GLU A 53 9.45 9.92 1.14
N ARG A 54 10.39 9.38 0.36
CA ARG A 54 10.19 9.05 -1.04
C ARG A 54 9.11 7.99 -1.24
N LEU A 55 9.04 7.00 -0.35
CA LEU A 55 7.96 6.00 -0.37
C LEU A 55 6.58 6.63 -0.15
N ARG A 56 6.48 7.57 0.81
CA ARG A 56 5.23 8.30 1.06
C ARG A 56 4.83 9.14 -0.14
N ALA A 57 5.75 9.94 -0.69
CA ALA A 57 5.50 10.73 -1.89
C ALA A 57 5.04 9.86 -3.07
N HIS A 58 5.67 8.70 -3.28
CA HIS A 58 5.26 7.76 -4.34
C HIS A 58 3.85 7.20 -4.15
N ALA A 59 3.45 6.92 -2.90
CA ALA A 59 2.11 6.49 -2.58
C ALA A 59 1.09 7.63 -2.73
N ASP A 60 1.39 8.81 -2.21
CA ASP A 60 0.54 10.01 -2.27
C ASP A 60 0.29 10.44 -3.71
N ASP A 61 1.33 10.48 -4.55
CA ASP A 61 1.19 10.75 -5.98
C ASP A 61 0.27 9.73 -6.66
N GLY A 62 0.45 8.44 -6.34
CA GLY A 62 -0.39 7.37 -6.87
C GLY A 62 -1.85 7.55 -6.47
N ILE A 63 -2.11 7.91 -5.22
CA ILE A 63 -3.45 8.20 -4.70
C ILE A 63 -4.04 9.45 -5.38
N ALA A 64 -3.27 10.52 -5.53
CA ALA A 64 -3.73 11.74 -6.18
C ALA A 64 -4.09 11.52 -7.65
N GLU A 65 -3.31 10.71 -8.37
CA GLU A 65 -3.52 10.44 -9.80
C GLU A 65 -4.59 9.37 -10.06
N PHE A 66 -4.67 8.31 -9.24
CA PHE A 66 -5.48 7.12 -9.50
C PHE A 66 -6.55 6.82 -8.43
N GLY A 67 -6.66 7.61 -7.36
CA GLY A 67 -7.53 7.36 -6.20
C GLY A 67 -8.98 7.87 -6.32
N GLY A 68 -9.44 8.23 -7.51
CA GLY A 68 -10.78 8.78 -7.77
C GLY A 68 -11.88 7.73 -7.98
N GLY A 69 -11.85 6.63 -7.22
CA GLY A 69 -12.94 5.65 -7.18
C GLY A 69 -14.26 6.26 -6.70
#